data_AF-A0A3D2NL19-F1
#
_entry.id   AF-A0A3D2NL19-F1
#
_cell.length_a   1.000
_cell.length_b   1.000
_cell.length_c   1.000
_cell.angle_alpha   90.00
_cell.angle_beta   90.00
_cell.angle_gamma   90.00
#
_symmetry.space_group_name_H-M   'P 1'
#
loop_
_entity.id
_entity.type
_entity.pdbx_description
1 polymer ?
#
loop_
_entity_poly.entity_id
_entity_poly.type
_entity_poly.pdbx_seq_one_letter_code
_entity_poly.pdbx_strand_id
1 'polypeptide(L)'
;MTSPAETPGSDAFMASLAGLAHGLEGLAQDATAVQIREVRLLAAAAALAEQTAAGSPARVREQDMVLRSIAAELGAIMRVADRTMQRRIDEARTIV
;
A
#
# COMPACT_ATOMS: atom_id res chain seq x y z
N MET A 1 -19.32 -29.36 -33.17
CA MET A 1 -18.42 -28.40 -33.84
C MET A 1 -17.82 -27.53 -32.77
N THR A 2 -16.67 -27.93 -32.23
CA THR A 2 -15.90 -27.12 -31.29
C THR A 2 -15.31 -25.96 -32.09
N SER A 3 -15.57 -24.73 -31.68
CA SER A 3 -15.03 -23.54 -32.32
C SER A 3 -13.50 -23.70 -32.48
N PRO A 4 -12.89 -23.32 -33.62
CA PRO A 4 -11.44 -23.37 -33.81
C PRO A 4 -10.66 -22.44 -32.86
N ALA A 5 -11.36 -21.72 -31.97
CA ALA A 5 -10.77 -20.99 -30.88
C ALA A 5 -10.28 -21.95 -29.78
N GLU A 6 -8.99 -21.81 -29.43
CA GLU A 6 -8.33 -22.34 -28.22
C GLU A 6 -7.72 -23.75 -28.28
N THR A 7 -7.08 -24.13 -29.39
CA THR A 7 -6.02 -25.16 -29.28
C THR A 7 -4.77 -24.53 -28.65
N PRO A 8 -4.24 -25.06 -27.53
CA PRO A 8 -3.00 -24.56 -26.94
C PRO A 8 -1.86 -24.53 -27.96
N GLY A 9 -1.14 -23.41 -28.04
CA GLY A 9 -0.06 -23.21 -29.02
C GLY A 9 -0.50 -22.79 -30.43
N SER A 10 -1.80 -22.67 -30.70
CA SER A 10 -2.27 -22.01 -31.94
C SER A 10 -2.03 -20.50 -31.91
N ASP A 11 -1.91 -19.87 -33.07
CA ASP A 11 -1.73 -18.41 -33.17
C ASP A 11 -2.85 -17.63 -32.47
N ALA A 12 -4.09 -18.10 -32.58
CA ALA A 12 -5.24 -17.50 -31.90
C ALA A 12 -5.12 -17.62 -30.36
N PHE A 13 -4.68 -18.77 -29.86
CA PHE A 13 -4.41 -18.95 -28.43
C PHE A 13 -3.27 -18.03 -27.96
N MET A 14 -2.18 -17.94 -28.72
CA MET A 14 -1.04 -17.09 -28.38
C MET A 14 -1.41 -15.61 -28.40
N ALA A 15 -2.25 -15.17 -29.33
CA ALA A 15 -2.77 -13.80 -29.36
C ALA A 15 -3.64 -13.50 -28.13
N SER A 16 -4.54 -14.41 -27.75
CA SER A 16 -5.35 -14.27 -26.52
C SER A 16 -4.47 -14.23 -25.27
N LEU A 17 -3.46 -15.11 -25.19
CA LEU A 17 -2.52 -15.14 -24.06
C LEU A 17 -1.70 -13.85 -23.98
N ALA A 18 -1.23 -13.31 -25.10
CA ALA A 18 -0.51 -12.04 -25.13
C ALA A 18 -1.39 -10.88 -24.65
N GLY A 19 -2.67 -10.85 -25.03
CA GLY A 19 -3.62 -9.87 -24.53
C GLY A 19 -3.82 -9.95 -23.01
N LEU A 20 -3.94 -11.17 -22.46
CA LEU A 20 -4.03 -11.38 -21.01
C LEU A 20 -2.74 -10.96 -20.29
N ALA A 21 -1.57 -11.33 -20.83
CA ALA A 21 -0.27 -10.96 -20.27
C ALA A 21 -0.11 -9.44 -20.23
N HIS A 22 -0.43 -8.74 -21.32
CA HIS A 22 -0.39 -7.29 -21.38
C HIS A 22 -1.35 -6.63 -20.37
N GLY A 23 -2.58 -7.16 -20.24
CA GLY A 23 -3.53 -6.69 -19.24
C GLY A 23 -3.02 -6.88 -17.81
N LEU A 24 -2.37 -8.01 -17.52
CA LEU A 24 -1.79 -8.29 -16.21
C LEU A 24 -0.59 -7.39 -15.90
N GLU A 25 0.27 -7.11 -16.88
CA GLU A 25 1.38 -6.16 -16.75
C GLU A 25 0.87 -4.76 -16.37
N GLY A 26 -0.17 -4.26 -17.06
CA GLY A 26 -0.78 -2.98 -16.74
C GLY A 26 -1.36 -2.94 -15.32
N LEU A 27 -2.10 -3.98 -14.93
CA LEU A 27 -2.65 -4.09 -13.58
C LEU A 27 -1.54 -4.12 -12.50
N ALA A 28 -0.44 -4.82 -12.76
CA ALA A 28 0.69 -4.88 -11.83
C ALA A 28 1.39 -3.52 -11.67
N GLN A 29 1.50 -2.74 -12.76
CA GLN A 29 2.03 -1.39 -12.71
C GLN A 29 1.12 -0.46 -11.90
N ASP A 30 -0.19 -0.51 -12.13
CA ASP A 30 -1.17 0.28 -11.38
C ASP A 30 -1.16 -0.06 -9.89
N ALA A 31 -1.13 -1.36 -9.56
CA ALA A 31 -1.03 -1.82 -8.18
C ALA A 31 0.25 -1.32 -7.50
N THR A 32 1.37 -1.37 -8.21
CA THR A 32 2.66 -0.86 -7.72
C THR A 32 2.61 0.64 -7.46
N ALA A 33 2.01 1.42 -8.37
CA ALA A 33 1.83 2.86 -8.19
C ALA A 33 0.96 3.19 -6.97
N VAL A 34 -0.09 2.43 -6.72
CA VAL A 34 -0.93 2.55 -5.51
C VAL A 34 -0.13 2.22 -4.25
N GLN A 35 0.64 1.13 -4.25
CA GLN A 35 1.48 0.74 -3.11
C GLN A 35 2.52 1.82 -2.76
N ILE A 36 3.19 2.40 -3.77
CA ILE A 36 4.15 3.50 -3.57
C ILE A 36 3.44 4.70 -2.92
N ARG A 37 2.24 5.04 -3.39
CA ARG A 37 1.45 6.14 -2.81
C ARG A 37 1.04 5.86 -1.36
N GLU A 38 0.61 4.63 -1.06
CA GLU A 38 0.28 4.21 0.30
C GLU A 38 1.48 4.37 1.23
N VAL A 39 2.64 3.82 0.86
CA VAL A 39 3.87 3.92 1.66
C VAL A 39 4.24 5.39 1.91
N ARG A 40 4.16 6.26 0.90
CA ARG A 40 4.43 7.70 1.07
C ARG A 40 3.45 8.40 2.02
N LEU A 41 2.17 8.04 1.95
CA LEU A 41 1.15 8.59 2.88
C LEU A 41 1.41 8.14 4.32
N LEU A 42 1.79 6.88 4.53
CA LEU A 42 2.13 6.37 5.85
C LEU A 42 3.42 7.01 6.41
N ALA A 43 4.43 7.23 5.56
CA ALA A 43 5.63 7.98 5.94
C ALA A 43 5.29 9.43 6.33
N ALA A 44 4.39 10.09 5.58
CA ALA A 44 3.90 11.43 5.95
C ALA A 44 3.15 11.44 7.30
N ALA A 45 2.42 10.36 7.63
CA ALA A 45 1.79 10.20 8.93
C ALA A 45 2.82 10.10 10.07
N ALA A 46 3.94 9.39 9.85
CA ALA A 46 5.05 9.37 10.81
C ALA A 46 5.64 10.78 11.02
N ALA A 47 5.90 11.50 9.94
CA ALA A 47 6.42 12.87 10.00
C ALA A 47 5.45 13.83 10.72
N LEU A 48 4.14 13.67 10.52
CA LEU A 48 3.12 14.43 11.26
C LEU A 48 3.17 14.15 12.76
N ALA A 49 3.34 12.87 13.14
CA ALA A 49 3.46 12.49 14.55
C ALA A 49 4.69 13.13 15.21
N GLU A 50 5.83 13.12 14.52
CA GLU A 50 7.08 13.70 15.00
C GLU A 50 6.98 15.23 15.15
N GLN A 51 6.43 15.93 14.16
CA GLN A 51 6.24 17.38 14.19
C GLN A 51 5.29 17.82 15.32
N THR A 52 4.20 17.07 15.52
CA THR A 52 3.21 17.38 16.56
C THR A 52 3.79 17.18 17.95
N ALA A 53 4.65 16.17 18.14
CA ALA A 53 5.31 15.90 19.40
C ALA A 53 6.46 16.86 19.72
N ALA A 54 7.09 17.47 18.70
CA ALA A 54 8.23 18.38 18.86
C ALA A 54 7.90 19.63 19.69
N GLY A 55 6.62 20.01 19.79
CA GLY A 55 6.15 21.15 20.60
C GLY A 55 6.09 20.89 22.11
N SER A 56 6.33 19.66 22.55
CA SER A 56 6.26 19.30 23.97
C SER A 56 7.57 18.67 24.46
N PRO A 57 8.32 19.34 25.35
CA PRO A 57 9.49 18.77 26.01
C PRO A 57 9.15 17.53 26.86
N ALA A 58 7.87 17.24 27.07
CA ALA A 58 7.36 16.16 27.89
C ALA A 58 7.23 14.83 27.12
N ARG A 59 8.37 14.13 27.03
CA ARG A 59 8.54 12.67 27.03
C ARG A 59 7.99 11.89 25.82
N VAL A 60 8.76 10.88 25.42
CA VAL A 60 8.43 9.74 24.54
C VAL A 60 6.96 9.28 24.60
N ARG A 61 6.33 9.37 25.78
CA ARG A 61 4.91 9.06 25.97
C ARG A 61 3.97 9.92 25.14
N GLU A 62 4.19 11.22 25.00
CA GLU A 62 3.33 12.08 24.18
C GLU A 62 3.50 11.78 22.70
N GLN A 63 4.75 11.59 22.25
CA GLN A 63 5.03 11.14 20.88
C GLN A 63 4.33 9.80 20.56
N ASP A 64 4.40 8.83 21.48
CA ASP A 64 3.73 7.55 21.33
C ASP A 64 2.19 7.69 21.37
N MET A 65 1.64 8.59 22.20
CA MET A 65 0.19 8.85 22.20
C MET A 65 -0.29 9.50 20.90
N VAL A 66 0.46 10.44 20.34
CA VAL A 66 0.15 11.05 19.03
C VAL A 66 0.18 9.99 17.94
N LEU A 67 1.23 9.17 17.90
CA LEU A 67 1.36 8.09 16.91
C LEU A 67 0.21 7.08 17.02
N ARG A 68 -0.17 6.67 18.23
CA ARG A 68 -1.32 5.78 18.44
C ARG A 68 -2.63 6.40 17.96
N SER A 69 -2.86 7.68 18.23
CA SER A 69 -4.06 8.39 17.76
C SER A 69 -4.14 8.39 16.23
N ILE A 70 -3.03 8.69 15.55
CA ILE A 70 -2.93 8.66 14.09
C ILE A 70 -3.16 7.23 13.57
N ALA A 71 -2.53 6.23 14.19
CA ALA A 71 -2.66 4.84 13.79
C ALA A 71 -4.10 4.30 13.96
N ALA A 72 -4.82 4.73 14.99
CA ALA A 72 -6.22 4.37 15.20
C ALA A 72 -7.13 4.94 14.09
N GLU A 73 -6.95 6.22 13.74
CA GLU A 73 -7.73 6.88 12.69
C GLU A 73 -7.50 6.21 11.32
N LEU A 74 -6.23 6.04 10.94
CA LEU A 74 -5.89 5.40 9.66
C LEU A 74 -6.26 3.90 9.67
N GLY A 75 -6.12 3.23 10.82
CA GLY A 75 -6.51 1.84 11.03
C GLY A 75 -8.01 1.62 10.80
N ALA A 76 -8.86 2.52 11.30
CA ALA A 76 -10.30 2.47 11.09
C ALA A 76 -10.67 2.60 9.60
N ILE A 77 -10.04 3.51 8.86
CA ILE A 77 -10.25 3.68 7.42
C ILE A 77 -9.86 2.40 6.65
N MET A 78 -8.68 1.86 6.97
CA MET A 78 -8.14 0.67 6.29
C MET A 78 -8.69 -0.65 6.82
N ARG A 79 -9.55 -0.61 7.86
CA ARG A 79 -10.09 -1.77 8.57
C ARG A 79 -9.01 -2.73 9.07
N VAL A 80 -7.93 -2.17 9.62
CA VAL A 80 -6.84 -2.93 10.26
C VAL A 80 -6.65 -2.47 11.70
N ALA A 81 -6.18 -3.37 12.56
CA ALA A 81 -5.92 -3.04 13.96
C ALA A 81 -4.85 -1.94 14.09
N ASP A 82 -4.99 -1.08 15.10
CA ASP A 82 -4.11 0.06 15.37
C ASP A 82 -2.64 -0.36 15.43
N ARG A 83 -2.32 -1.49 16.08
CA ARG A 83 -0.94 -2.00 16.16
C ARG A 83 -0.37 -2.41 14.80
N THR A 84 -1.21 -2.93 13.91
CA THR A 84 -0.81 -3.22 12.53
C THR A 84 -0.57 -1.91 11.77
N MET A 85 -1.42 -0.91 11.93
CA MET A 85 -1.25 0.38 11.28
C MET A 85 0.00 1.10 11.78
N GLN A 86 0.23 1.11 13.09
CA GLN A 86 1.43 1.67 13.71
C GLN A 86 2.70 1.02 13.14
N ARG A 87 2.75 -0.31 13.04
CA ARG A 87 3.90 -1.02 12.43
C ARG A 87 4.11 -0.59 10.98
N ARG A 88 3.05 -0.46 10.18
CA ARG A 88 3.16 -0.01 8.77
C ARG A 88 3.68 1.42 8.66
N ILE A 89 3.25 2.32 9.56
CA ILE A 89 3.76 3.70 9.64
C ILE A 89 5.25 3.69 9.99
N ASP A 90 5.66 2.90 11.00
CA ASP A 90 7.05 2.76 11.42
C ASP A 90 7.94 2.18 10.31
N GLU A 91 7.43 1.23 9.52
CA GLU A 91 8.13 0.67 8.37
C GLU A 91 8.23 1.68 7.22
N ALA A 92 7.14 2.37 6.91
CA ALA A 92 7.10 3.33 5.82
C ALA A 92 8.14 4.45 5.95
N ARG A 93 8.37 4.96 7.16
CA ARG A 93 9.40 5.99 7.40
C ARG A 93 10.85 5.50 7.24
N THR A 94 11.07 4.18 7.21
CA THR A 94 12.40 3.59 6.97
C THR A 94 12.64 3.27 5.49
N ILE A 95 11.57 3.23 4.69
CA ILE A 95 11.62 2.91 3.26
C ILE A 95 11.78 4.17 2.41
N VAL A 96 11.11 5.27 2.78
CA VAL A 96 11.13 6.56 2.08
C VAL A 96 12.30 7.41 2.57
#